data_AF-A0A382SMA7-F1
#
_entry.id   AF-A0A382SMA7-F1
#
_cell.length_a   1.000
_cell.length_b   1.000
_cell.length_c   1.000
_cell.angle_alpha   90.00
_cell.angle_beta   90.00
_cell.angle_gamma   90.00
#
_symmetry.space_group_name_H-M   'P 1'
#
loop_
_entity.id
_entity.type
_entity.pdbx_description
1 polymer ?
#
loop_
_entity_poly.entity_id
_entity_poly.type
_entity_poly.pdbx_seq_one_letter_code
_entity_poly.pdbx_strand_id
1 'polypeptide(L)' 'MEWGTVPSMLLLFIGDIVGKPGRKAVRYFLPRLRKSRGIDFVVANGENMAGGSGITPATASEVFEAGVDVMTSG' A
#
# COMPACT_ATOMS: atom_id res chain seq x y z
N MET A 1 26.74 27.47 6.48
CA MET A 1 25.72 26.98 5.54
C MET A 1 24.68 26.28 6.37
N GLU A 2 23.61 26.99 6.73
CA GLU A 2 22.48 26.40 7.44
C GLU A 2 21.61 25.67 6.42
N TRP A 3 21.55 24.35 6.52
CA TRP A 3 20.54 23.58 5.81
C TRP A 3 19.24 23.79 6.61
N GLY A 4 18.29 24.53 6.04
CA GLY A 4 16.94 24.59 6.59
C GLY A 4 16.35 23.18 6.74
N THR A 5 15.25 23.03 7.48
CA THR A 5 14.56 21.74 7.63
C THR A 5 14.24 21.13 6.27
N VAL A 6 14.87 19.99 5.97
CA VAL A 6 14.50 19.16 4.82
C VAL A 6 13.12 18.54 5.07
N PRO A 7 12.21 18.54 4.08
CA PRO A 7 10.92 17.87 4.22
C PRO A 7 11.14 16.38 4.56
N SER A 8 10.50 15.91 5.63
CA SER A 8 10.48 14.48 5.97
C SER A 8 9.45 13.75 5.12
N MET A 9 9.79 12.55 4.65
CA MET A 9 8.86 11.66 3.96
C MET A 9 8.28 10.63 4.94
N LEU A 10 6.96 10.54 5.04
CA LEU A 10 6.27 9.50 5.80
C LEU A 10 5.90 8.33 4.88
N LEU A 11 6.55 7.19 5.11
CA LEU A 11 6.27 5.94 4.40
C LEU A 11 5.36 5.02 5.22
N LEU A 12 4.34 4.44 4.58
CA LEU A 12 3.56 3.34 5.12
C LEU A 12 3.96 2.03 4.42
N PHE A 13 4.35 1.04 5.21
CA PHE A 13 4.49 -0.33 4.74
C PHE A 13 3.28 -1.16 5.20
N ILE A 14 2.55 -1.73 4.24
CA ILE A 14 1.47 -2.66 4.48
C ILE A 14 2.06 -4.07 4.38
N GLY A 15 1.85 -4.86 5.44
CA GLY A 15 2.19 -6.29 5.42
C GLY A 15 1.38 -7.06 4.38
N ASP A 16 1.43 -8.38 4.50
CA ASP A 16 0.90 -9.26 3.47
C ASP A 16 -0.62 -9.10 3.23
N ILE A 17 -1.00 -8.81 1.98
CA ILE A 17 -2.40 -8.64 1.58
C ILE A 17 -2.98 -10.00 1.19
N VAL A 18 -3.68 -10.64 2.13
CA VAL A 18 -4.20 -12.00 1.92
C VAL A 18 -5.61 -11.99 1.33
N GLY A 19 -5.73 -12.47 0.09
CA GLY A 19 -7.00 -12.74 -0.59
C GLY A 19 -7.93 -11.53 -0.75
N LYS A 20 -9.21 -11.83 -1.00
CA LYS A 20 -10.29 -10.82 -1.10
C LYS A 20 -10.48 -9.99 0.18
N PRO A 21 -10.40 -10.56 1.40
CA PRO A 21 -10.52 -9.77 2.63
C PRO A 21 -9.42 -8.72 2.77
N GLY A 22 -8.16 -9.10 2.49
CA GLY A 22 -7.03 -8.17 2.51
C GLY A 22 -7.20 -7.01 1.54
N ARG A 23 -7.53 -7.30 0.27
CA ARG A 23 -7.78 -6.23 -0.72
C ARG A 23 -8.92 -5.30 -0.34
N LYS A 24 -10.01 -5.84 0.23
CA LYS A 24 -11.12 -5.03 0.74
C LYS A 24 -10.69 -4.12 1.89
N ALA A 25 -9.85 -4.62 2.80
CA ALA A 25 -9.31 -3.82 3.89
C ALA A 25 -8.46 -2.66 3.35
N VAL A 26 -7.54 -2.93 2.42
CA VAL A 26 -6.71 -1.89 1.80
C VAL A 26 -7.58 -0.83 1.13
N ARG A 27 -8.53 -1.23 0.28
CA ARG A 27 -9.45 -0.31 -0.41
C ARG A 27 -10.25 0.58 0.55
N TYR A 28 -10.58 0.07 1.74
CA TYR A 28 -11.36 0.80 2.72
C TYR A 28 -10.50 1.72 3.61
N PHE A 29 -9.37 1.22 4.12
CA PHE A 29 -8.58 1.94 5.13
C PHE A 29 -7.51 2.85 4.52
N LEU A 30 -6.86 2.43 3.43
CA LEU A 30 -5.67 3.13 2.93
C LEU A 30 -5.95 4.59 2.54
N PRO A 31 -7.01 4.93 1.77
CA PRO A 31 -7.29 6.33 1.44
C PRO A 31 -7.52 7.21 2.68
N ARG A 32 -8.13 6.64 3.72
CA ARG A 32 -8.40 7.33 5.00
C ARG A 32 -7.13 7.53 5.81
N LEU A 33 -6.27 6.51 5.89
CA LEU A 33 -4.97 6.59 6.55
C LEU A 33 -4.08 7.60 5.85
N ARG A 34 -3.99 7.54 4.51
CA ARG A 34 -3.17 8.47 3.72
C ARG A 34 -3.56 9.91 3.99
N LYS A 35 -4.86 10.23 3.97
CA LYS A 35 -5.38 11.56 4.28
C LYS A 35 -5.16 11.99 5.73
N SER A 36 -5.42 11.12 6.69
CA SER A 36 -5.39 11.49 8.13
C SER A 36 -3.99 11.54 8.73
N ARG A 37 -3.02 10.85 8.13
CA ARG A 37 -1.64 10.77 8.64
C ARG A 37 -0.62 11.52 7.78
N GLY A 38 -1.01 12.00 6.59
CA GLY A 38 -0.08 12.63 5.66
C GLY A 38 0.95 11.64 5.13
N ILE A 39 0.51 10.45 4.73
CA ILE A 39 1.42 9.44 4.16
C ILE A 39 1.77 9.84 2.73
N ASP A 40 3.07 9.96 2.47
CA ASP A 40 3.61 10.38 1.18
C ASP A 40 3.73 9.18 0.23
N PHE A 41 4.13 8.03 0.76
CA PHE A 41 4.45 6.83 -0.03
C PHE A 41 3.99 5.55 0.65
N VAL A 42 3.44 4.61 -0.13
CA VAL A 42 2.85 3.36 0.35
C VAL A 42 3.47 2.18 -0.38
N VAL A 43 4.06 1.26 0.39
CA VAL A 43 4.53 -0.04 -0.07
C VAL A 43 3.62 -1.12 0.48
N ALA A 44 3.31 -2.17 -0.31
CA ALA A 44 2.55 -3.31 0.16
C ALA A 44 3.11 -4.66 -0.34
N ASN A 45 3.11 -5.68 0.52
CA ASN A 45 3.37 -7.05 0.06
C ASN A 45 2.08 -7.67 -0.51
N GLY A 46 2.15 -8.13 -1.76
CA GLY A 46 1.02 -8.70 -2.50
C GLY A 46 1.07 -10.22 -2.68
N GLU A 47 2.07 -10.93 -2.13
CA GLU A 47 2.36 -12.33 -2.50
C GLU A 47 1.17 -13.28 -2.30
N ASN A 48 0.17 -12.95 -1.46
CA ASN A 48 -0.99 -13.81 -1.16
C ASN A 48 -2.35 -13.24 -1.62
N MET A 49 -2.38 -12.33 -2.59
CA MET A 49 -3.62 -11.69 -3.04
C MET A 49 -4.53 -12.62 -3.86
N ALA A 50 -3.99 -13.44 -4.77
CA ALA A 50 -4.77 -14.22 -5.72
C ALA A 50 -5.31 -15.53 -5.10
N GLY A 51 -6.40 -15.45 -4.33
CA GLY A 51 -6.99 -16.64 -3.71
C GLY A 51 -6.11 -17.25 -2.60
N GLY A 52 -5.20 -16.46 -2.03
CA GLY A 52 -4.31 -16.87 -0.95
C GLY A 52 -2.88 -17.20 -1.37
N SER A 53 -2.54 -17.13 -2.67
CA SER A 53 -1.17 -17.24 -3.17
C SER A 53 -1.04 -16.61 -4.57
N GLY A 54 0.03 -15.86 -4.81
CA GLY A 54 0.32 -15.13 -6.04
C GLY A 54 -0.41 -13.80 -6.21
N ILE A 55 -0.14 -13.17 -7.35
CA ILE A 55 -0.67 -11.88 -7.79
C ILE A 55 -1.23 -12.05 -9.20
N THR A 56 -2.46 -11.61 -9.46
CA THR A 56 -2.96 -11.43 -10.83
C THR A 56 -3.03 -9.94 -11.19
N PRO A 57 -3.01 -9.56 -12.49
CA PRO A 57 -3.15 -8.17 -12.91
C PRO A 57 -4.40 -7.49 -12.31
N ALA A 58 -5.53 -8.19 -12.27
CA ALA A 58 -6.77 -7.66 -11.68
C ALA A 58 -6.60 -7.36 -10.18
N THR A 59 -5.97 -8.27 -9.44
CA THR A 59 -5.75 -8.07 -7.99
C THR A 59 -4.74 -6.96 -7.69
N ALA A 60 -3.74 -6.78 -8.55
CA ALA A 60 -2.78 -5.69 -8.45
C ALA A 60 -3.45 -4.33 -8.74
N SER A 61 -4.24 -4.24 -9.81
CA SER A 61 -5.02 -3.05 -10.14
C SER A 61 -5.92 -2.59 -8.99
N GLU A 62 -6.65 -3.51 -8.35
CA GLU A 62 -7.49 -3.19 -7.18
C GLU A 62 -6.72 -2.47 -6.05
N VAL A 63 -5.47 -2.85 -5.84
CA VAL A 63 -4.62 -2.34 -4.74
C VAL A 63 -3.90 -1.06 -5.13
N PHE A 64 -3.44 -0.93 -6.38
CA PHE A 64 -2.91 0.33 -6.91
C PHE A 64 -3.99 1.43 -6.92
N GLU A 65 -5.20 1.10 -7.36
CA GLU A 65 -6.35 2.04 -7.34
C GLU A 65 -6.73 2.46 -5.91
N ALA A 66 -6.43 1.64 -4.91
CA ALA A 66 -6.64 1.97 -3.50
C ALA A 66 -5.57 2.95 -2.93
N GLY A 67 -4.50 3.21 -3.68
CA GLY A 67 -3.45 4.17 -3.33
C GLY A 67 -2.15 3.56 -2.82
N VAL A 68 -1.89 2.27 -3.10
CA VAL A 68 -0.54 1.69 -2.97
C VAL A 68 0.32 2.22 -4.11
N ASP A 69 1.54 2.66 -3.82
CA ASP A 69 2.43 3.23 -4.84
C ASP A 69 3.39 2.14 -5.40
N VAL A 70 3.84 1.21 -4.54
CA VAL A 70 4.70 0.07 -4.95
C VAL A 70 4.23 -1.22 -4.28
N MET A 71 4.33 -2.32 -5.04
CA MET A 71 4.05 -3.66 -4.56
C MET A 71 5.30 -4.52 -4.54
N THR A 72 5.49 -5.28 -3.47
CA THR A 72 6.52 -6.32 -3.34
C THR A 72 5.88 -7.71 -3.41
N SER A 73 6.71 -8.73 -3.59
CA SER A 73 6.34 -10.16 -3.48
C SER A 73 7.39 -10.89 -2.64
N GLY A 74 7.09 -12.14 -2.29
CA GLY A 74 8.05 -13.19 -1.94
C GLY A 74 8.24 -14.20 -3.07
#